data_AF-A0A562ST80-F1
#
_entry.id   AF-A0A562ST80-F1
#
_cell.length_a   1.000
_cell.length_b   1.000
_cell.length_c   1.000
_cell.angle_alpha   90.00
_cell.angle_beta   90.00
_cell.angle_gamma   90.00
#
_symmetry.space_group_name_H-M   'P 1'
#
loop_
_entity.id
_entity.type
_entity.pdbx_description
1 polymer ?
#
loop_
_entity_poly.entity_id
_entity_poly.type
_entity_poly.pdbx_seq_one_letter_code
_entity_poly.pdbx_strand_id
1 'polypeptide(L)'
;MIILVLELLISVAATVLIFMKEPDAGILVALLPALFGIALFLLMTKARLKLEINDQEIHYQFRPFHLSRRTITRSQVDALTVVSYDPLSDYGGWGIRKGREGWAYTTAGHTGLLIKRNNGKPVLIGTSRPDALAAFLRSRWTALYRPAS
;
A
#
# COMPACT_ATOMS: atom_id res chain seq x y z
N MET A 1 -1.32 -0.43 10.64
CA MET A 1 -1.96 -0.58 11.97
C MET A 1 -1.43 -1.81 12.70
N ILE A 2 -1.56 -3.03 12.17
CA ILE A 2 -1.02 -4.26 12.80
C ILE A 2 0.47 -4.15 13.13
N ILE A 3 1.31 -3.68 12.20
CA ILE A 3 2.77 -3.52 12.42
C ILE A 3 3.07 -2.58 13.59
N LEU A 4 2.31 -1.48 13.74
CA LEU A 4 2.49 -0.52 14.83
C LEU A 4 2.10 -1.13 16.19
N VAL A 5 1.07 -1.97 16.22
CA VAL A 5 0.65 -2.67 17.44
C VAL A 5 1.73 -3.68 17.85
N LEU A 6 2.24 -4.47 16.91
CA LEU A 6 3.31 -5.43 17.20
C LEU A 6 4.59 -4.72 17.67
N GLU A 7 4.97 -3.63 17.03
CA GLU A 7 6.12 -2.81 17.42
C GLU A 7 5.93 -2.25 18.84
N LEU A 8 4.76 -1.69 19.15
CA LEU A 8 4.44 -1.22 20.50
C LEU A 8 4.53 -2.34 21.55
N LEU A 9 3.98 -3.53 21.25
CA LEU A 9 4.04 -4.67 22.17
C LEU A 9 5.48 -5.14 22.42
N ILE A 10 6.30 -5.20 21.37
CA ILE A 10 7.72 -5.56 21.48
C ILE A 10 8.48 -4.50 22.29
N SER A 11 8.22 -3.22 22.05
CA SER A 11 8.84 -2.09 22.76
C SER A 11 8.53 -2.14 24.26
N VAL A 12 7.26 -2.39 24.63
CA VAL A 12 6.84 -2.54 26.03
C VAL A 12 7.49 -3.77 26.66
N ALA A 13 7.45 -4.93 26.00
CA ALA A 13 8.04 -6.16 26.52
C ALA A 13 9.56 -6.02 26.74
N ALA A 14 10.27 -5.43 25.76
CA ALA A 14 11.70 -5.15 25.87
C ALA A 14 12.00 -4.23 27.07
N THR A 15 11.23 -3.14 27.20
CA THR A 15 11.37 -2.21 28.33
C THR A 15 11.19 -2.90 29.67
N VAL A 16 10.17 -3.75 29.83
CA VAL A 16 9.94 -4.52 31.07
C VAL A 16 11.10 -5.47 31.36
N LEU A 17 11.56 -6.23 30.37
CA LEU A 17 12.65 -7.19 30.55
C LEU A 17 13.97 -6.53 30.92
N ILE A 18 14.26 -5.36 30.34
CA ILE A 18 15.46 -4.59 30.63
C ILE A 18 15.37 -3.99 32.04
N PHE A 19 14.23 -3.40 32.40
CA PHE A 19 14.01 -2.88 33.75
C PHE A 19 14.15 -3.97 34.83
N MET A 20 13.72 -5.20 34.55
CA MET A 20 13.90 -6.34 35.46
C MET A 20 15.36 -6.78 35.64
N LYS A 21 16.23 -6.58 34.62
CA LYS A 21 17.65 -6.98 34.66
C LYS A 21 18.56 -5.87 35.18
N GLU A 22 18.33 -4.65 34.70
CA GLU A 22 19.17 -3.49 34.92
C GLU A 22 18.27 -2.27 35.20
N PRO A 23 17.77 -2.12 36.45
CA PRO A 23 16.82 -1.07 36.79
C PRO A 23 17.38 0.34 36.54
N ASP A 24 18.69 0.50 36.66
CA ASP A 24 19.39 1.78 36.44
C ASP A 24 19.61 2.11 34.95
N ALA A 25 19.48 1.12 34.05
CA ALA A 25 19.61 1.31 32.59
C ALA A 25 18.27 1.64 31.90
N GLY A 26 17.15 1.60 32.63
CA GLY A 26 15.80 1.50 32.07
C GLY A 26 15.35 2.65 31.16
N ILE A 27 15.84 3.88 31.36
CA ILE A 27 15.31 5.06 30.64
C ILE A 27 15.87 5.15 29.21
N LEU A 28 17.19 5.10 29.04
CA LEU A 28 17.83 5.21 27.72
C LEU A 28 17.44 4.06 26.79
N VAL A 29 17.29 2.86 27.35
CA VAL A 29 16.94 1.66 26.58
C VAL A 29 15.46 1.64 26.19
N ALA A 30 14.57 2.24 26.98
CA ALA A 30 13.16 2.42 26.64
C ALA A 30 12.93 3.53 25.59
N LEU A 31 13.77 4.57 25.59
CA LEU A 31 13.61 5.73 24.71
C LEU A 31 13.80 5.40 23.22
N LEU A 32 14.80 4.58 22.88
CA LEU A 32 15.11 4.25 21.48
C LEU A 32 13.95 3.55 20.72
N PRO A 33 13.36 2.44 21.22
CA PRO A 33 12.24 1.81 20.54
C PRO A 33 10.99 2.70 20.58
N ALA A 34 10.74 3.45 21.66
CA ALA A 34 9.64 4.41 21.70
C ALA A 34 9.76 5.51 20.62
N LEU A 35 10.96 6.10 20.47
CA LEU A 35 11.23 7.08 19.41
C LEU A 35 11.09 6.48 18.02
N PHE A 36 11.53 5.24 17.82
CA PHE A 36 11.35 4.51 16.56
C PHE A 36 9.86 4.30 16.25
N GLY A 37 9.05 3.85 17.22
CA GLY A 37 7.61 3.69 17.09
C GLY A 37 6.90 5.00 16.75
N ILE A 38 7.26 6.10 17.42
CA ILE A 38 6.75 7.44 17.11
C ILE A 38 7.11 7.84 15.67
N ALA A 39 8.37 7.66 15.27
CA ALA A 39 8.82 7.98 13.92
C ALA A 39 8.06 7.16 12.86
N LEU A 40 7.87 5.86 13.11
CA LEU A 40 7.11 4.97 12.22
C LEU A 40 5.63 5.36 12.16
N PHE A 41 5.01 5.71 13.30
CA PHE A 41 3.65 6.21 13.35
C PHE A 41 3.50 7.49 12.52
N LEU A 42 4.39 8.46 12.72
CA LEU A 42 4.41 9.70 11.93
C LEU A 42 4.63 9.43 10.43
N LEU A 43 5.47 8.45 10.08
CA LEU A 43 5.65 8.02 8.70
C LEU A 43 4.36 7.45 8.10
N MET A 44 3.64 6.60 8.85
CA MET A 44 2.36 6.01 8.42
C MET A 44 1.25 7.05 8.26
N THR A 45 1.16 8.05 9.15
CA THR A 45 0.14 9.12 9.02
C THR A 45 0.34 9.98 7.78
N LYS A 46 1.59 10.08 7.28
CA LYS A 46 1.93 10.76 6.03
C LYS A 46 1.76 9.88 4.80
N ALA A 47 1.46 8.59 4.98
CA ALA A 47 1.36 7.63 3.89
C ALA A 47 0.16 7.94 2.99
N ARG A 48 0.41 8.24 1.72
CA ARG A 48 -0.64 8.57 0.73
C ARG A 48 -0.37 7.89 -0.60
N LEU A 49 -1.38 7.21 -1.11
CA LEU A 49 -1.39 6.66 -2.46
C LEU A 49 -2.11 7.63 -3.38
N LYS A 50 -1.40 8.11 -4.41
CA LYS A 50 -1.96 8.94 -5.47
C LYS A 50 -1.99 8.14 -6.77
N LEU A 51 -3.13 8.16 -7.43
CA LEU A 51 -3.36 7.58 -8.75
C LEU A 51 -3.86 8.69 -9.69
N GLU A 52 -3.15 8.89 -10.78
CA GLU A 52 -3.52 9.82 -11.86
C GLU A 52 -3.54 9.02 -13.16
N ILE A 53 -4.63 9.12 -13.92
CA ILE A 53 -4.76 8.42 -15.19
C ILE A 53 -5.10 9.47 -16.24
N ASN A 54 -4.33 9.51 -17.32
CA ASN A 54 -4.64 10.28 -18.51
C ASN A 54 -4.94 9.32 -19.67
N ASP A 55 -5.05 9.81 -20.90
CA ASP A 55 -5.42 8.97 -22.04
C ASP A 55 -4.30 8.04 -22.52
N GLN A 56 -3.05 8.31 -22.13
CA GLN A 56 -1.85 7.61 -22.61
C GLN A 56 -1.13 6.83 -21.51
N GLU A 57 -1.27 7.24 -20.25
CA GLU A 57 -0.43 6.78 -19.15
C GLU A 57 -1.20 6.70 -17.83
N ILE A 58 -0.79 5.73 -17.01
CA ILE A 58 -1.22 5.58 -15.62
C ILE A 58 -0.04 5.93 -14.73
N HIS A 59 -0.19 6.95 -13.90
CA HIS A 59 0.80 7.37 -12.92
C HIS A 59 0.34 7.04 -11.51
N TYR A 60 1.25 6.50 -10.70
CA TYR A 60 0.98 6.26 -9.30
C TYR A 60 2.19 6.53 -8.41
N GLN A 61 1.92 7.03 -7.21
CA GLN A 61 2.94 7.31 -6.21
C GLN A 61 2.42 7.00 -4.83
N PHE A 62 3.12 6.14 -4.08
CA PHE A 62 2.84 5.87 -2.69
C PHE A 62 3.83 6.64 -1.82
N ARG A 63 3.51 7.89 -1.47
CA ARG A 63 4.36 8.69 -0.57
C ARG A 63 4.23 8.19 0.87
N PRO A 64 5.27 8.29 1.71
CA PRO A 64 6.63 8.72 1.38
C PRO A 64 7.54 7.61 0.80
N PHE A 65 7.04 6.39 0.62
CA PHE A 65 7.85 5.22 0.22
C PHE A 65 8.34 5.26 -1.25
N HIS A 66 7.60 5.92 -2.13
CA HIS A 66 8.00 6.17 -3.51
C HIS A 66 8.63 7.57 -3.64
N LEU A 67 9.94 7.62 -3.83
CA LEU A 67 10.68 8.88 -4.06
C LEU A 67 10.23 9.58 -5.35
N SER A 68 9.94 8.82 -6.40
CA SER A 68 9.44 9.30 -7.69
C SER A 68 8.09 8.66 -8.07
N ARG A 69 7.36 9.28 -9.01
CA ARG A 69 6.15 8.69 -9.57
C ARG A 69 6.54 7.49 -10.44
N ARG A 70 5.75 6.43 -10.39
CA ARG A 70 5.84 5.30 -11.31
C ARG A 70 4.84 5.51 -12.44
N THR A 71 5.22 5.15 -13.66
CA THR A 71 4.41 5.31 -14.86
C THR A 71 4.25 3.95 -15.55
N ILE A 72 3.03 3.65 -15.99
CA ILE A 72 2.72 2.54 -16.89
C ILE A 72 2.10 3.16 -18.13
N THR A 73 2.75 3.00 -19.28
CA THR A 73 2.23 3.52 -20.55
C THR A 73 1.10 2.62 -21.06
N ARG A 74 0.20 3.18 -21.87
CA ARG A 74 -0.91 2.44 -22.48
C ARG A 74 -0.47 1.21 -23.26
N SER A 75 0.68 1.28 -23.93
CA SER A 75 1.30 0.15 -24.66
C SER A 75 1.78 -0.99 -23.76
N GLN A 76 1.94 -0.75 -22.45
CA GLN A 76 2.31 -1.77 -21.48
C GLN A 76 1.10 -2.42 -20.80
N VAL A 77 -0.11 -1.95 -21.07
CA VAL A 77 -1.35 -2.42 -20.45
C VAL A 77 -1.99 -3.48 -21.35
N ASP A 78 -2.26 -4.64 -20.77
CA ASP A 78 -3.03 -5.72 -21.39
C ASP A 78 -4.53 -5.54 -21.12
N ALA A 79 -4.87 -5.38 -19.85
CA ALA A 79 -6.25 -5.16 -19.42
C ALA A 79 -6.33 -4.32 -18.14
N LEU A 80 -7.42 -3.56 -18.03
CA LEU A 80 -7.78 -2.79 -16.84
C LEU A 80 -9.12 -3.30 -16.30
N THR A 81 -9.15 -3.66 -15.02
CA THR A 81 -10.37 -4.12 -14.35
C THR A 81 -10.50 -3.41 -13.01
N VAL A 82 -11.68 -2.86 -12.73
CA VAL A 82 -12.02 -2.43 -11.38
C VAL A 82 -12.52 -3.65 -10.63
N VAL A 83 -11.81 -4.05 -9.58
CA VAL A 83 -12.05 -5.28 -8.84
C VAL A 83 -12.34 -5.00 -7.38
N SER A 84 -13.12 -5.89 -6.77
CA SER A 84 -13.12 -6.08 -5.32
C SER A 84 -12.03 -7.10 -4.97
N TYR A 85 -11.35 -6.91 -3.85
CA TYR A 85 -10.30 -7.78 -3.35
C TYR A 85 -10.35 -7.82 -1.82
N ASP A 86 -9.90 -8.92 -1.22
CA ASP A 86 -9.70 -9.00 0.21
C ASP A 86 -8.23 -8.70 0.55
N PRO A 87 -7.94 -7.62 1.28
CA PRO A 87 -6.57 -7.22 1.60
C PRO A 87 -5.79 -8.31 2.31
N LEU A 88 -6.41 -9.05 3.23
CA LEU A 88 -5.72 -10.02 4.10
C LEU A 88 -5.44 -11.33 3.36
N SER A 89 -6.45 -11.93 2.71
CA SER A 89 -6.28 -13.20 1.99
C SER A 89 -5.50 -13.05 0.70
N ASP A 90 -5.73 -11.96 -0.05
CA ASP A 90 -5.18 -11.85 -1.42
C ASP A 90 -3.76 -11.26 -1.41
N TYR A 91 -3.48 -10.35 -0.46
CA TYR A 91 -2.23 -9.57 -0.45
C TYR A 91 -1.50 -9.51 0.90
N GLY A 92 -2.04 -10.10 1.99
CA GLY A 92 -1.42 -10.08 3.31
C GLY A 92 -1.49 -8.72 4.02
N GLY A 93 -2.51 -7.92 3.72
CA GLY A 93 -2.85 -6.64 4.32
C GLY A 93 -2.54 -5.42 3.44
N TRP A 94 -2.87 -4.24 3.94
CA TRP A 94 -2.65 -2.97 3.23
C TRP A 94 -1.17 -2.56 3.19
N GLY A 95 -0.85 -1.67 2.24
CA GLY A 95 0.46 -1.08 2.04
C GLY A 95 1.05 -1.41 0.67
N ILE A 96 2.37 -1.58 0.63
CA ILE A 96 3.11 -2.03 -0.56
C ILE A 96 3.34 -3.52 -0.41
N ARG A 97 2.74 -4.32 -1.28
CA ARG A 97 2.81 -5.79 -1.24
C ARG A 97 3.29 -6.34 -2.57
N LYS A 98 4.05 -7.44 -2.50
CA LYS A 98 4.48 -8.23 -3.64
C LYS A 98 4.16 -9.70 -3.35
N GLY A 99 3.23 -10.26 -4.11
CA GLY A 99 2.76 -11.64 -3.95
C GLY A 99 2.82 -12.44 -5.24
N ARG A 100 2.08 -13.56 -5.24
CA ARG A 100 1.82 -14.38 -6.43
C ARG A 100 0.98 -13.60 -7.45
N GLU A 101 -0.06 -12.94 -6.99
CA GLU A 101 -0.97 -12.09 -7.78
C GLU A 101 -0.35 -10.79 -8.32
N GLY A 102 0.93 -10.53 -8.01
CA GLY A 102 1.66 -9.35 -8.47
C GLY A 102 1.93 -8.33 -7.37
N TRP A 103 1.98 -7.06 -7.76
CA TRP A 103 2.14 -5.95 -6.83
C TRP A 103 0.79 -5.42 -6.39
N ALA A 104 0.65 -5.05 -5.12
CA ALA A 104 -0.49 -4.29 -4.64
C ALA A 104 -0.03 -3.05 -3.87
N TYR A 105 -0.66 -1.92 -4.19
CA TYR A 105 -0.46 -0.64 -3.55
C TYR A 105 -1.82 -0.19 -3.01
N THR A 106 -2.02 -0.28 -1.70
CA THR A 106 -3.32 0.00 -1.08
C THR A 106 -3.13 0.72 0.25
N THR A 107 -4.04 1.63 0.59
CA THR A 107 -4.03 2.35 1.88
C THR A 107 -5.15 1.91 2.81
N ALA A 108 -6.30 1.54 2.23
CA ALA A 108 -7.49 1.05 2.93
C ALA A 108 -8.46 0.42 1.90
N GLY A 109 -9.55 -0.14 2.40
CA GLY A 109 -10.67 -0.63 1.59
C GLY A 109 -10.40 -1.95 0.87
N HIS A 110 -11.35 -2.33 0.03
CA HIS A 110 -11.46 -3.64 -0.63
C HIS A 110 -11.70 -3.51 -2.13
N THR A 111 -11.46 -2.33 -2.71
CA THR A 111 -11.67 -2.04 -4.13
C THR A 111 -10.45 -1.41 -4.76
N GLY A 112 -10.11 -1.80 -5.99
CA GLY A 112 -8.89 -1.38 -6.65
C GLY A 112 -8.95 -1.48 -8.18
N LEU A 113 -7.99 -0.82 -8.81
CA LEU A 113 -7.67 -0.98 -10.22
C LEU A 113 -6.64 -2.09 -10.37
N LEU A 114 -7.03 -3.21 -10.96
CA LEU A 114 -6.10 -4.24 -11.39
C LEU A 114 -5.62 -3.90 -12.81
N ILE A 115 -4.31 -3.73 -12.94
CA ILE A 115 -3.60 -3.46 -14.20
C ILE A 115 -2.87 -4.73 -14.58
N LYS A 116 -3.41 -5.48 -15.53
CA LYS A 116 -2.68 -6.55 -16.21
C LYS A 116 -1.72 -5.89 -17.20
N ARG A 117 -0.46 -6.32 -17.19
CA ARG A 117 0.59 -5.75 -18.01
C ARG A 117 0.99 -6.75 -19.08
N ASN A 118 1.26 -6.24 -20.29
CA ASN A 118 1.77 -7.05 -21.40
C ASN A 118 3.10 -7.71 -21.01
N ASN A 119 3.91 -7.00 -20.22
CA ASN A 119 5.18 -7.46 -19.68
C ASN A 119 5.28 -7.19 -18.17
N GLY A 120 5.60 -8.23 -17.41
CA GLY A 120 5.85 -8.16 -15.96
C GLY A 120 4.62 -8.50 -15.10
N LYS A 121 4.79 -8.39 -13.78
CA LYS A 121 3.73 -8.73 -12.82
C LYS A 121 2.55 -7.75 -12.88
N PRO A 122 1.31 -8.21 -12.67
CA PRO A 122 0.15 -7.34 -12.49
C PRO A 122 0.35 -6.34 -11.36
N VAL A 123 -0.37 -5.22 -11.43
CA VAL A 123 -0.33 -4.16 -10.41
C VAL A 123 -1.75 -3.82 -9.98
N LEU A 124 -2.07 -4.02 -8.71
CA LEU A 124 -3.28 -3.55 -8.06
C LEU A 124 -3.03 -2.20 -7.39
N ILE A 125 -3.91 -1.23 -7.66
CA ILE A 125 -3.89 0.09 -7.02
C ILE A 125 -5.24 0.33 -6.35
N GLY A 126 -5.26 0.42 -5.02
CA GLY A 126 -6.48 0.65 -4.24
C GLY A 126 -7.15 1.99 -4.57
N THR A 127 -8.48 2.01 -4.57
CA THR A 127 -9.29 3.23 -4.80
C THR A 127 -10.49 3.27 -3.87
N SER A 128 -10.82 4.47 -3.36
CA SER A 128 -12.06 4.75 -2.63
C SER A 128 -13.21 5.20 -3.53
N ARG A 129 -12.97 5.31 -4.85
CA ARG A 129 -13.96 5.77 -5.83
C ARG A 129 -14.04 4.80 -7.01
N PRO A 130 -14.44 3.53 -6.80
CA PRO A 130 -14.45 2.51 -7.84
C PRO A 130 -15.39 2.87 -9.01
N ASP A 131 -16.57 3.41 -8.73
CA ASP A 131 -17.56 3.73 -9.77
C ASP A 131 -17.10 4.86 -10.69
N ALA A 132 -16.56 5.95 -10.12
CA ALA A 132 -16.01 7.07 -10.88
C ALA A 132 -14.82 6.61 -11.75
N LEU A 133 -13.98 5.73 -11.22
CA LEU A 133 -12.87 5.15 -11.98
C LEU A 133 -13.39 4.26 -13.12
N ALA A 134 -14.36 3.38 -12.86
CA ALA A 134 -14.95 2.52 -13.88
C ALA A 134 -15.62 3.34 -15.01
N ALA A 135 -16.32 4.43 -14.67
CA ALA A 135 -16.92 5.34 -15.64
C ALA A 135 -15.84 6.01 -16.52
N PHE A 136 -14.77 6.52 -15.91
CA PHE A 136 -13.63 7.09 -16.64
C PHE A 136 -13.01 6.07 -17.60
N LEU A 137 -12.72 4.85 -17.13
CA LEU A 137 -12.11 3.80 -17.95
C LEU A 137 -13.00 3.35 -19.11
N ARG A 138 -14.33 3.27 -18.90
CA ARG A 138 -15.29 2.97 -19.98
C ARG A 138 -15.28 4.02 -21.08
N SER A 139 -15.04 5.28 -20.75
CA SER A 139 -15.05 6.40 -21.71
C SER A 139 -13.71 6.63 -22.44
N ARG A 140 -12.57 6.46 -21.78
CA ARG A 140 -11.23 6.82 -22.33
C ARG A 140 -10.31 5.62 -22.60
N TRP A 141 -10.61 4.47 -22.01
CA TRP A 141 -9.80 3.25 -22.04
C TRP A 141 -10.61 2.02 -22.51
N THR A 142 -11.69 2.22 -23.27
CA THR A 142 -12.68 1.21 -23.63
C THR A 142 -12.09 -0.08 -24.22
N ALA A 143 -11.09 0.05 -25.11
CA ALA A 143 -10.45 -1.11 -25.75
C ALA A 143 -9.74 -2.05 -24.76
N LEU A 144 -9.22 -1.50 -23.65
CA LEU A 144 -8.44 -2.21 -22.64
C LEU A 144 -9.23 -2.48 -21.35
N TYR A 145 -10.32 -1.75 -21.12
CA TYR A 145 -11.16 -1.94 -19.95
C TYR A 145 -11.98 -3.23 -20.08
N ARG A 146 -11.98 -4.04 -19.01
CA ARG A 146 -12.79 -5.25 -18.85
C ARG A 146 -13.55 -5.12 -17.54
N PRO A 147 -14.89 -5.07 -17.55
CA PRO A 147 -15.67 -5.07 -16.31
C PRO A 147 -15.43 -6.37 -15.54
N ALA A 148 -15.51 -6.31 -14.21
CA ALA A 148 -15.50 -7.54 -13.41
C ALA A 148 -16.74 -8.37 -13.75
N SER A 149 -16.56 -9.69 -13.88
CA SER A 149 -17.60 -10.68 -14.11
C SER A 149 -18.39 -10.97 -12.84
#